data_AF-A0A0G0T9D9-F1
#
_entry.id   AF-A0A0G0T9D9-F1
#
_cell.length_a   1.000
_cell.length_b   1.000
_cell.length_c   1.000
_cell.angle_alpha   90.00
_cell.angle_beta   90.00
_cell.angle_gamma   90.00
#
_symmetry.space_group_name_H-M   'P 1'
#
loop_
_entity.id
_entity.type
_entity.pdbx_description
1 polymer ?
#
loop_
_entity_poly.entity_id
_entity_poly.type
_entity_poly.pdbx_seq_one_letter_code
_entity_poly.pdbx_strand_id
1 'polypeptide(L)' 'MSDIHGLKVDFRDDTHHAREFLEGMKGEHARDILEKGDKFKDFNGTEYKIVKGEDGELSIHKHH' A
#
# COMPACT_ATOMS: atom_id res chain seq x y z
N MET A 1 10.87 0.13 -4.00
CA MET A 1 9.95 1.00 -4.77
C MET A 1 9.29 0.30 -5.95
N SER A 2 7.96 0.33 -5.97
CA SER A 2 7.10 -0.12 -7.07
C SER A 2 6.14 0.99 -7.47
N ASP A 3 5.79 1.06 -8.74
CA ASP A 3 4.72 1.95 -9.21
C ASP A 3 3.39 1.23 -9.08
N ILE A 4 2.49 1.77 -8.27
CA ILE A 4 1.15 1.24 -8.02
C ILE A 4 0.15 2.28 -8.49
N HIS A 5 -0.40 2.06 -9.69
CA HIS A 5 -1.41 2.94 -10.29
C HIS A 5 -0.97 4.42 -10.34
N GLY A 6 0.30 4.66 -10.63
CA GLY A 6 0.89 6.01 -10.71
C GLY A 6 1.30 6.61 -9.37
N LEU A 7 1.29 5.84 -8.29
CA LEU A 7 1.86 6.20 -7.00
C LEU A 7 3.13 5.41 -6.74
N LYS A 8 4.17 6.10 -6.26
CA LYS A 8 5.41 5.44 -5.82
C LYS A 8 5.20 4.87 -4.42
N VAL A 9 5.20 3.55 -4.33
CA VAL A 9 5.02 2.83 -3.08
C VAL A 9 6.26 1.99 -2.78
N ASP A 10 6.80 2.17 -1.58
CA ASP A 10 7.84 1.33 -1.03
C ASP A 10 7.23 0.25 -0.14
N PHE A 11 7.53 -1.00 -0.49
CA PHE A 11 7.09 -2.19 0.22
C PHE A 11 8.29 -2.74 0.98
N ARG A 12 8.29 -2.61 2.31
CA ARG A 12 9.33 -3.22 3.14
C ARG A 12 9.20 -4.75 3.16
N ASP A 13 10.30 -5.45 3.36
CA ASP A 13 10.35 -6.91 3.50
C ASP A 13 9.17 -7.42 4.38
N ASP A 14 8.55 -8.51 3.94
CA ASP A 14 7.28 -9.09 4.44
C ASP A 14 5.95 -8.41 3.99
N THR A 15 5.98 -7.42 3.09
CA THR A 15 4.74 -6.79 2.52
C THR A 15 4.42 -7.19 1.08
N HIS A 16 4.99 -8.29 0.57
CA HIS A 16 4.71 -8.81 -0.78
C HIS A 16 3.20 -9.02 -1.04
N HIS A 17 2.45 -9.50 -0.06
CA HIS A 17 1.00 -9.70 -0.18
C HIS A 17 0.22 -8.39 -0.32
N ALA A 18 0.67 -7.33 0.37
CA ALA A 18 0.08 -6.00 0.21
C ALA A 18 0.29 -5.45 -1.20
N ARG A 19 1.46 -5.73 -1.80
CA ARG A 19 1.74 -5.36 -3.18
C ARG A 19 0.79 -6.09 -4.14
N GLU A 20 0.72 -7.41 -4.07
CA GLU A 20 -0.18 -8.19 -4.95
C GLU A 20 -1.65 -7.78 -4.79
N PHE A 21 -2.07 -7.47 -3.55
CA PHE A 21 -3.40 -6.95 -3.24
C PHE A 21 -3.66 -5.62 -3.97
N LEU A 22 -2.76 -4.64 -3.85
CA LEU A 22 -2.93 -3.32 -4.46
C LEU A 22 -2.79 -3.36 -5.99
N GLU A 23 -1.90 -4.19 -6.53
CA GLU A 23 -1.76 -4.41 -7.98
C GLU A 23 -3.02 -5.09 -8.57
N GLY A 24 -3.64 -6.02 -7.83
CA GLY A 24 -4.87 -6.71 -8.24
C GLY A 24 -6.14 -5.89 -8.09
N MET A 25 -6.12 -4.78 -7.34
CA MET A 25 -7.26 -3.89 -7.19
C MET A 25 -7.44 -2.96 -8.39
N LYS A 26 -8.68 -2.50 -8.61
CA LYS A 26 -8.94 -1.41 -9.56
C LYS A 26 -8.12 -0.18 -9.16
N GLY A 27 -7.43 0.41 -10.12
CA GLY A 27 -6.45 1.46 -9.84
C GLY A 27 -6.99 2.64 -9.07
N GLU A 28 -8.21 3.09 -9.37
CA GLU A 28 -8.87 4.17 -8.61
C GLU A 28 -9.05 3.84 -7.13
N HIS A 29 -9.38 2.59 -6.81
CA HIS A 29 -9.64 2.17 -5.43
C HIS A 29 -8.34 1.94 -4.65
N ALA A 30 -7.35 1.30 -5.27
CA ALA A 30 -6.01 1.17 -4.68
C ALA A 30 -5.42 2.56 -4.40
N ARG A 31 -5.59 3.49 -5.35
CA ARG A 31 -5.12 4.86 -5.24
C ARG A 31 -5.84 5.63 -4.13
N ASP A 32 -7.17 5.47 -3.98
CA ASP A 32 -7.92 6.08 -2.87
C ASP A 32 -7.44 5.56 -1.50
N ILE A 33 -7.21 4.24 -1.37
CA ILE A 33 -6.64 3.65 -0.16
C ILE A 33 -5.26 4.22 0.15
N LEU A 34 -4.41 4.36 -0.87
CA LEU A 34 -3.05 4.86 -0.72
C LEU A 34 -2.99 6.37 -0.41
N GLU A 35 -3.84 7.17 -1.07
CA GLU A 35 -3.87 8.63 -0.90
C GLU A 35 -4.68 9.10 0.31
N LYS A 36 -5.69 8.35 0.75
CA LYS A 36 -6.59 8.74 1.85
C LYS A 36 -6.56 7.81 3.05
N GLY A 37 -6.17 6.56 2.86
CA GLY A 37 -6.10 5.58 3.93
C GLY A 37 -4.84 5.74 4.79
N ASP A 38 -5.01 5.48 6.08
CA ASP A 38 -3.91 5.29 7.04
C ASP A 38 -3.47 3.82 7.12
N LYS A 39 -4.42 2.90 6.87
CA LYS A 39 -4.20 1.46 6.92
C LYS A 39 -5.22 0.70 6.08
N PHE A 40 -4.87 -0.51 5.65
CA PHE A 40 -5.76 -1.42 4.93
C PHE A 40 -5.49 -2.87 5.35
N LYS A 41 -6.40 -3.77 5.00
CA LYS A 41 -6.23 -5.21 5.23
C LYS A 41 -6.21 -5.95 3.90
N ASP A 42 -5.32 -6.94 3.77
CA ASP A 42 -5.35 -7.83 2.61
C ASP A 42 -6.42 -8.92 2.77
N PHE A 43 -6.55 -9.79 1.77
CA PHE A 43 -7.50 -10.91 1.77
C PHE A 43 -7.30 -11.91 2.92
N ASN A 44 -6.08 -12.03 3.45
CA ASN A 44 -5.75 -12.86 4.60
C ASN A 44 -6.08 -12.19 5.94
N GLY A 45 -6.56 -10.94 5.92
CA GLY A 45 -6.84 -10.16 7.12
C GLY A 45 -5.60 -9.55 7.78
N THR A 46 -4.43 -9.58 7.13
CA THR A 46 -3.23 -8.89 7.63
C THR A 46 -3.43 -7.40 7.48
N GLU A 47 -3.20 -6.66 8.56
CA GLU A 47 -3.29 -5.20 8.53
C GLU A 47 -1.95 -4.59 8.11
N TYR A 48 -2.01 -3.62 7.21
CA TYR A 48 -0.86 -2.85 6.75
C TYR A 48 -1.11 -1.38 7.00
N LYS A 49 -0.11 -0.70 7.52
CA LYS A 49 -0.10 0.75 7.72
C LYS A 49 0.56 1.42 6.52
N ILE A 50 -0.05 2.50 6.06
CA ILE A 50 0.47 3.37 5.02
C ILE A 50 1.13 4.57 5.71
N VAL A 51 2.38 4.82 5.38
CA VAL A 51 3.16 5.97 5.88
C VAL A 51 3.43 6.88 4.70
N LYS A 52 2.99 8.13 4.78
CA LYS A 52 3.28 9.17 3.80
C LYS A 52 4.55 9.90 4.20
N GLY A 53 5.58 9.83 3.35
CA GLY A 53 6.78 10.66 3.45
C GLY A 53 6.51 12.09 2.96
N GLU A 54 7.42 13.01 3.28
CA GLU A 54 7.31 14.43 2.93
C GLU A 54 7.34 14.68 1.42
N ASP A 55 8.03 13.82 0.66
CA ASP A 55 8.12 13.87 -0.81
C ASP A 55 6.93 13.20 -1.54
N GLY A 56 5.89 12.79 -0.81
CA GLY A 56 4.75 12.05 -1.35
C GLY A 56 5.03 10.57 -1.63
N GLU A 57 6.18 10.06 -1.18
CA GLU A 57 6.44 8.61 -1.13
C GLU A 57 5.52 7.92 -0.14
N LEU A 58 4.98 6.77 -0.54
CA LEU A 58 4.17 5.93 0.33
C LEU A 58 5.00 4.73 0.76
N SER A 59 5.12 4.49 2.06
CA SER A 59 5.74 3.28 2.60
C SER A 59 4.69 2.40 3.26
N ILE A 60 4.66 1.12 2.90
CA ILE A 60 3.74 0.16 3.48
C ILE A 60 4.47 -0.72 4.48
N HIS A 61 3.93 -0.77 5.69
CA HIS A 61 4.47 -1.50 6.82
C HIS A 61 3.42 -2.49 7.31
N LYS A 62 3.82 -3.74 7.54
CA LYS A 62 2.96 -4.73 8.19
C LYS A 62 2.70 -4.30 9.64
N HIS A 63 1.43 -4.21 10.02
CA HIS A 63 1.01 -3.89 11.39
C HIS A 63 0.69 -5.20 12.11
N HIS A 64 1.45 -5.50 13.16
CA HIS A 64 1.36 -6.74 13.93
C HIS A 64 0.42 -6.63 15.14
#